data_AF-A0A1H4RS58-F1
#
_entry.id   AF-A0A1H4RS58-F1
#
_cell.length_a   1.000
_cell.length_b   1.000
_cell.length_c   1.000
_cell.angle_alpha   90.00
_cell.angle_beta   90.00
_cell.angle_gamma   90.00
#
_symmetry.space_group_name_H-M   'P 1'
#
loop_
_entity.id
_entity.type
_entity.pdbx_description
1 polymer ?
#
loop_
_entity_poly.entity_id
_entity_poly.type
_entity_poly.pdbx_seq_one_letter_code
_entity_poly.pdbx_strand_id
1 'polypeptide(L)'
;MKAAGTVPDMISNHNEGDVDDPVTVAQSLRNALGAAGIGLLPLSSNEYQPADRQTAGVTAWYLARFAQSGYTNAMRGNWVCCTTPNLTGVLTQSGSTWQPTGNWWALRDYADMTGSLVDTSGQVGSTAVAASEDSAAQRAVALIGDSNGYTGAASVTFDGLSSVPWLTNAGTVHVTVHRIPDQAPLSAPQTVYDQTVSASGGSITVPFTFQGSHDAFAVYLTPATSGGTGFPDGSHQLVVADDNLCLDVYGNSTAAGAVIDQWTCNGQDNQRFLFVPASGGYGELRAQHSGQDVAVAGSSTTAGTPDIVQQAPGPAANALWLPVHQSDGSYAFQNRNSGLCLDVYGAGSTPGQQLDQWQCKNAPGTNQDFVVR
;
A
#
# COMPACT_ATOMS: atom_id res chain seq x y z
N MET A 1 -37.81 25.67 15.27
CA MET A 1 -37.17 25.88 13.96
C MET A 1 -38.19 26.05 12.84
N LYS A 2 -38.87 25.00 12.35
CA LYS A 2 -39.82 25.12 11.22
C LYS A 2 -40.92 26.17 11.40
N ALA A 3 -41.66 26.12 12.51
CA ALA A 3 -42.73 27.10 12.78
C ALA A 3 -42.22 28.54 12.93
N ALA A 4 -40.94 28.71 13.27
CA ALA A 4 -40.29 30.01 13.44
C ALA A 4 -39.54 30.48 12.17
N GLY A 5 -39.53 29.68 11.09
CA GLY A 5 -38.79 30.02 9.87
C GLY A 5 -37.26 29.96 10.01
N THR A 6 -36.74 29.20 10.99
CA THR A 6 -35.31 29.16 11.34
C THR A 6 -34.68 27.77 11.15
N VAL A 7 -35.08 27.04 10.12
CA VAL A 7 -34.44 25.75 9.79
C VAL A 7 -33.02 26.02 9.26
N PRO A 8 -31.97 25.36 9.78
CA PRO A 8 -30.60 25.58 9.32
C PRO A 8 -30.39 24.96 7.93
N ASP A 9 -29.36 25.41 7.22
CA ASP A 9 -28.97 24.84 5.91
C ASP A 9 -28.31 23.46 6.04
N MET A 10 -27.80 23.13 7.23
CA MET A 10 -27.14 21.87 7.56
C MET A 10 -27.50 21.48 8.98
N ILE A 11 -27.74 20.20 9.22
CA ILE A 11 -27.89 19.66 10.57
C ILE A 11 -26.51 19.27 11.08
N SER A 12 -26.08 19.89 12.18
CA SER A 12 -24.85 19.53 12.87
C SER A 12 -25.18 18.80 14.17
N ASN A 13 -24.50 17.69 14.43
CA ASN A 13 -24.61 16.95 15.68
C ASN A 13 -23.25 16.39 16.10
N HIS A 14 -23.18 15.89 17.32
CA HIS A 14 -22.05 15.14 17.81
C HIS A 14 -22.37 13.64 17.70
N ASN A 15 -21.39 12.83 17.33
CA ASN A 15 -21.47 11.36 17.31
C ASN A 15 -20.54 10.82 18.42
N GLU A 16 -20.91 11.09 19.67
CA GLU A 16 -20.02 11.01 20.86
C GLU A 16 -20.64 10.27 22.06
N GLY A 17 -21.86 9.72 21.94
CA GLY A 17 -22.41 8.80 22.93
C GLY A 17 -21.61 7.49 23.04
N ASP A 18 -22.11 6.54 23.84
CA ASP A 18 -21.59 5.17 23.94
C ASP A 18 -21.71 4.42 22.59
N VAL A 19 -20.86 4.79 21.64
CA VAL A 19 -20.83 4.42 20.21
C VAL A 19 -22.08 4.86 19.45
N ASP A 20 -22.17 6.16 19.18
CA ASP A 20 -23.18 6.72 18.27
C ASP A 20 -22.88 6.36 16.81
N ASP A 21 -23.43 5.23 16.35
CA ASP A 21 -23.32 4.77 14.96
C ASP A 21 -23.81 5.83 13.95
N PRO A 22 -22.90 6.40 13.12
CA PRO A 22 -23.25 7.40 12.12
C PRO A 22 -24.41 7.01 11.20
N VAL A 23 -24.53 5.74 10.81
CA VAL A 23 -25.62 5.27 9.94
C VAL A 23 -26.96 5.37 10.66
N THR A 24 -27.01 4.88 11.89
CA THR A 24 -28.22 4.88 12.73
C THR A 24 -28.63 6.32 13.09
N VAL A 25 -27.67 7.17 13.45
CA VAL A 25 -27.91 8.59 13.75
C VAL A 25 -28.42 9.33 12.51
N ALA A 26 -27.80 9.14 11.34
CA ALA A 26 -28.26 9.76 10.09
C ALA A 26 -29.69 9.35 9.72
N GLN A 27 -30.04 8.07 9.89
CA GLN A 27 -31.40 7.59 9.65
C GLN A 27 -32.41 8.22 10.63
N SER A 28 -32.06 8.29 11.92
CA SER A 28 -32.90 8.93 12.94
C SER A 28 -33.16 10.41 12.62
N LEU A 29 -32.11 11.16 12.26
CA LEU A 29 -32.23 12.57 11.86
C LEU A 29 -33.10 12.74 10.61
N ARG A 30 -32.90 11.93 9.58
CA ARG A 30 -33.73 11.96 8.35
C ARG A 30 -35.19 11.66 8.64
N ASN A 31 -35.48 10.68 9.50
CA ASN A 31 -36.84 10.37 9.92
C ASN A 31 -37.48 11.53 10.68
N ALA A 32 -36.73 12.18 11.58
CA ALA A 32 -37.21 13.36 12.32
C ALA A 32 -37.51 14.55 11.38
N LEU A 33 -36.64 14.80 10.39
CA LEU A 33 -36.88 15.82 9.35
C LEU A 33 -38.14 15.50 8.53
N GLY A 34 -38.27 14.26 8.06
CA GLY A 34 -39.42 13.80 7.29
C GLY A 34 -40.74 13.90 8.07
N ALA A 35 -40.76 13.48 9.34
CA ALA A 35 -41.91 13.61 10.22
C ALA A 35 -42.29 15.07 10.49
N ALA A 36 -41.31 15.97 10.51
CA ALA A 36 -41.54 17.41 10.59
C ALA A 36 -41.93 18.04 9.23
N GLY A 37 -41.97 17.28 8.14
CA GLY A 37 -42.19 17.76 6.78
C GLY A 37 -41.11 18.74 6.33
N ILE A 38 -39.87 18.51 6.73
CA ILE A 38 -38.67 19.23 6.29
C ILE A 38 -37.98 18.34 5.26
N GLY A 39 -37.55 18.92 4.13
CA GLY A 39 -36.79 18.20 3.12
C GLY A 39 -35.45 17.68 3.68
N LEU A 40 -34.78 16.80 2.93
CA LEU A 40 -33.45 16.34 3.30
C LEU A 40 -32.47 17.51 3.34
N LEU A 41 -31.68 17.57 4.41
CA LEU A 41 -30.62 18.54 4.61
C LEU A 41 -29.28 17.81 4.72
N PRO A 42 -28.16 18.43 4.28
CA PRO A 42 -26.82 17.96 4.59
C PRO A 42 -26.62 17.71 6.09
N LEU A 43 -25.86 16.68 6.43
CA LEU A 43 -25.50 16.35 7.81
C LEU A 43 -24.00 16.60 8.04
N SER A 44 -23.66 17.16 9.20
CA SER A 44 -22.29 17.33 9.67
C SER A 44 -22.15 16.73 11.07
N SER A 45 -21.14 15.90 11.26
CA SER A 45 -20.72 15.47 12.60
C SER A 45 -19.56 16.34 13.01
N ASN A 46 -19.83 17.46 13.66
CA ASN A 46 -18.76 18.42 13.96
C ASN A 46 -17.84 17.96 15.11
N GLU A 47 -18.26 16.96 15.87
CA GLU A 47 -17.39 16.16 16.73
C GLU A 47 -17.85 14.69 16.67
N TYR A 48 -16.91 13.75 16.56
CA TYR A 48 -17.19 12.32 16.64
C TYR A 48 -16.11 11.61 17.44
N GLN A 49 -16.45 10.42 17.94
CA GLN A 49 -15.59 9.56 18.75
C GLN A 49 -15.40 10.12 20.17
N PRO A 50 -15.92 9.44 21.21
CA PRO A 50 -15.77 9.91 22.60
C PRO A 50 -14.32 9.80 23.09
N ALA A 51 -14.00 10.56 24.14
CA ALA A 51 -12.65 10.73 24.68
C ALA A 51 -11.96 9.42 25.09
N ASP A 52 -12.73 8.45 25.59
CA ASP A 52 -12.25 7.15 26.07
C ASP A 52 -12.09 6.11 24.96
N ARG A 53 -12.46 6.44 23.71
CA ARG A 53 -12.43 5.51 22.57
C ARG A 53 -11.60 5.99 21.39
N GLN A 54 -10.57 6.79 21.67
CA GLN A 54 -9.66 7.39 20.70
C GLN A 54 -8.60 6.39 20.16
N THR A 55 -9.03 5.19 19.75
CA THR A 55 -8.16 4.09 19.32
C THR A 55 -8.19 3.87 17.81
N ALA A 56 -7.17 3.20 17.25
CA ALA A 56 -7.10 2.91 15.81
C ALA A 56 -8.33 2.16 15.28
N GLY A 57 -8.72 1.05 15.94
CA GLY A 57 -9.88 0.24 15.58
C GLY A 57 -11.19 1.02 15.57
N VAL A 58 -11.44 1.84 16.60
CA VAL A 58 -12.66 2.65 16.70
C VAL A 58 -12.66 3.79 15.67
N THR A 59 -11.49 4.39 15.40
CA THR A 59 -11.35 5.40 14.34
C THR A 59 -11.70 4.80 12.98
N ALA A 60 -11.13 3.65 12.62
CA ALA A 60 -11.47 2.95 11.38
C ALA A 60 -12.96 2.57 11.31
N TRP A 61 -13.55 2.16 12.44
CA TRP A 61 -14.98 1.87 12.53
C TRP A 61 -15.83 3.11 12.22
N TYR A 62 -15.56 4.25 12.86
CA TYR A 62 -16.31 5.49 12.59
C TYR A 62 -16.18 5.93 11.13
N LEU A 63 -14.97 5.88 10.56
CA LEU A 63 -14.73 6.21 9.16
C LEU A 63 -15.55 5.32 8.23
N ALA A 64 -15.57 4.00 8.49
CA ALA A 64 -16.37 3.06 7.73
C ALA A 64 -17.88 3.36 7.82
N ARG A 65 -18.37 3.66 9.03
CA ARG A 65 -19.79 4.00 9.23
C ARG A 65 -20.16 5.36 8.62
N PHE A 66 -19.27 6.35 8.65
CA PHE A 66 -19.50 7.63 7.97
C PHE A 66 -19.63 7.47 6.46
N ALA A 67 -18.77 6.65 5.83
CA ALA A 67 -18.86 6.34 4.39
C ALA A 67 -20.24 5.75 3.99
N GLN A 68 -20.94 5.11 4.93
CA GLN A 68 -22.25 4.47 4.72
C GLN A 68 -23.44 5.35 5.16
N SER A 69 -23.17 6.47 5.84
CA SER A 69 -24.20 7.24 6.53
C SER A 69 -24.86 8.32 5.66
N GLY A 70 -24.10 8.86 4.70
CA GLY A 70 -24.47 10.05 3.91
C GLY A 70 -24.19 11.37 4.62
N TYR A 71 -23.40 11.39 5.70
CA TYR A 71 -22.86 12.64 6.24
C TYR A 71 -21.98 13.35 5.20
N THR A 72 -22.12 14.66 5.11
CA THR A 72 -21.36 15.50 4.18
C THR A 72 -19.95 15.74 4.69
N ASN A 73 -19.78 15.86 6.01
CA ASN A 73 -18.48 16.01 6.64
C ASN A 73 -18.55 15.50 8.09
N ALA A 74 -17.39 15.13 8.61
CA ALA A 74 -17.21 14.74 10.00
C ALA A 74 -15.84 15.24 10.51
N MET A 75 -15.79 15.71 11.75
CA MET A 75 -14.58 16.23 12.39
C MET A 75 -14.38 15.46 13.70
N ARG A 76 -13.17 14.97 13.92
CA ARG A 76 -12.83 14.16 15.10
C ARG A 76 -12.84 15.05 16.35
N GLY A 77 -13.41 14.54 17.44
CA GLY A 77 -13.45 15.24 18.72
C GLY A 77 -12.03 15.55 19.24
N ASN A 78 -11.81 16.77 19.72
CA ASN A 78 -10.52 17.20 20.24
C ASN A 78 -10.45 17.07 21.76
N TRP A 79 -10.20 15.85 22.23
CA TRP A 79 -10.14 15.53 23.66
C TRP A 79 -8.76 15.75 24.29
N VAL A 80 -7.73 15.98 23.46
CA VAL A 80 -6.37 16.29 23.89
C VAL A 80 -6.03 17.72 23.44
N CYS A 81 -6.68 18.69 24.09
CA CYS A 81 -6.57 20.10 23.74
C CYS A 81 -5.13 20.62 23.78
N CYS A 82 -4.95 21.72 23.04
CA CYS A 82 -3.97 22.75 23.33
C CYS A 82 -2.51 22.32 23.07
N THR A 83 -2.33 21.16 22.44
CA THR A 83 -1.03 20.60 22.07
C THR A 83 -0.85 20.67 20.56
N THR A 84 -0.09 21.64 20.08
CA THR A 84 0.13 21.82 18.64
C THR A 84 1.50 21.26 18.22
N PRO A 85 1.59 20.49 17.11
CA PRO A 85 0.57 20.10 16.15
C PRO A 85 0.11 18.65 16.35
N ASN A 86 -0.38 18.24 17.53
CA ASN A 86 -0.77 16.83 17.77
C ASN A 86 -1.93 16.32 16.88
N LEU A 87 -2.59 17.24 16.15
CA LEU A 87 -3.72 16.99 15.26
C LEU A 87 -4.84 16.21 15.96
N THR A 88 -5.27 16.66 17.14
CA THR A 88 -6.31 16.00 17.97
C THR A 88 -5.87 14.64 18.54
N GLY A 89 -4.56 14.36 18.59
CA GLY A 89 -4.02 13.11 19.15
C GLY A 89 -3.74 12.02 18.12
N VAL A 90 -3.82 12.33 16.82
CA VAL A 90 -3.36 11.39 15.78
C VAL A 90 -1.83 11.38 15.66
N LEU A 91 -1.15 12.43 16.13
CA LEU A 91 0.30 12.46 16.29
C LEU A 91 0.69 12.39 17.76
N THR A 92 1.79 11.70 18.06
CA THR A 92 2.39 11.63 19.39
C THR A 92 3.80 12.23 19.39
N GLN A 93 4.24 12.77 20.52
CA GLN A 93 5.58 13.32 20.65
C GLN A 93 6.58 12.21 21.02
N SER A 94 7.63 12.07 20.22
CA SER A 94 8.76 11.19 20.47
C SER A 94 10.05 12.02 20.42
N GLY A 95 10.59 12.32 21.61
CA GLY A 95 11.68 13.29 21.76
C GLY A 95 11.27 14.69 21.30
N SER A 96 12.02 15.25 20.35
CA SER A 96 11.73 16.54 19.71
C SER A 96 10.88 16.42 18.43
N THR A 97 10.45 15.21 18.06
CA THR A 97 9.72 14.94 16.82
C THR A 97 8.28 14.52 17.06
N TRP A 98 7.40 14.86 16.12
CA TRP A 98 6.03 14.37 16.08
C TRP A 98 5.96 13.14 15.17
N GLN A 99 5.39 12.05 15.67
CA GLN A 99 5.31 10.78 14.97
C GLN A 99 3.86 10.30 14.85
N PRO A 100 3.50 9.60 13.77
CA PRO A 100 2.16 9.03 13.60
C PRO A 100 1.79 8.04 14.71
N THR A 101 0.49 7.92 14.97
CA THR A 101 -0.10 6.87 15.80
C THR A 101 -0.95 5.92 14.95
N GLY A 102 -1.47 4.83 15.53
CA GLY A 102 -2.45 3.97 14.85
C GLY A 102 -3.67 4.73 14.32
N ASN A 103 -4.15 5.77 15.02
CA ASN A 103 -5.22 6.64 14.54
C ASN A 103 -4.85 7.38 13.24
N TRP A 104 -3.60 7.84 13.14
CA TRP A 104 -3.11 8.50 11.92
C TRP A 104 -3.09 7.53 10.75
N TRP A 105 -2.62 6.30 10.97
CA TRP A 105 -2.60 5.28 9.92
C TRP A 105 -3.99 4.85 9.48
N ALA A 106 -4.96 4.74 10.40
CA ALA A 106 -6.36 4.50 10.03
C ALA A 106 -6.93 5.62 9.12
N LEU A 107 -6.62 6.89 9.43
CA LEU A 107 -7.00 8.02 8.57
C LEU A 107 -6.23 8.06 7.25
N ARG A 108 -4.94 7.70 7.25
CA ARG A 108 -4.09 7.67 6.06
C ARG A 108 -4.58 6.60 5.08
N ASP A 109 -4.93 5.41 5.57
CA ASP A 109 -5.41 4.31 4.74
C ASP A 109 -6.85 4.58 4.28
N TYR A 110 -7.69 5.23 5.11
CA TYR A 110 -8.98 5.76 4.65
C TYR A 110 -8.82 6.77 3.51
N ALA A 111 -7.78 7.61 3.54
CA ALA A 111 -7.51 8.56 2.46
C ALA A 111 -7.05 7.87 1.15
N ASP A 112 -6.62 6.61 1.19
CA ASP A 112 -6.37 5.82 -0.03
C ASP A 112 -7.66 5.31 -0.68
N MET A 113 -8.81 5.37 0.01
CA MET A 113 -10.12 5.07 -0.56
C MET A 113 -10.55 6.18 -1.53
N THR A 114 -10.04 6.12 -2.75
CA THR A 114 -10.34 7.02 -3.86
C THR A 114 -11.30 6.36 -4.85
N GLY A 115 -11.67 7.07 -5.91
CA GLY A 115 -12.61 6.58 -6.92
C GLY A 115 -14.05 6.56 -6.42
N SER A 116 -14.68 5.39 -6.49
CA SER A 116 -16.08 5.21 -6.09
C SER A 116 -16.18 4.27 -4.89
N LEU A 117 -17.00 4.64 -3.90
CA LEU A 117 -17.38 3.71 -2.84
C LEU A 117 -18.15 2.53 -3.44
N VAL A 118 -17.92 1.35 -2.90
CA VAL A 118 -18.64 0.13 -3.27
C VAL A 118 -19.58 -0.32 -2.14
N ASP A 119 -20.59 -1.11 -2.49
CA ASP A 119 -21.47 -1.71 -1.50
C ASP A 119 -20.69 -2.66 -0.57
N THR A 120 -20.97 -2.62 0.72
CA THR A 120 -20.36 -3.51 1.71
C THR A 120 -21.42 -4.15 2.61
N SER A 121 -21.01 -5.14 3.41
CA SER A 121 -21.86 -5.70 4.48
C SER A 121 -22.19 -4.70 5.60
N GLY A 122 -21.65 -3.48 5.54
CA GLY A 122 -21.83 -2.47 6.57
C GLY A 122 -21.07 -2.82 7.84
N GLN A 123 -21.82 -3.29 8.83
CA GLN A 123 -21.31 -3.76 10.12
C GLN A 123 -21.80 -5.19 10.38
N VAL A 124 -20.87 -6.05 10.81
CA VAL A 124 -21.14 -7.42 11.26
C VAL A 124 -20.65 -7.55 12.70
N GLY A 125 -21.57 -7.78 13.64
CA GLY A 125 -21.24 -7.68 15.06
C GLY A 125 -20.85 -6.25 15.43
N SER A 126 -19.66 -6.05 15.98
CA SER A 126 -19.07 -4.73 16.27
C SER A 126 -18.06 -4.26 15.21
N THR A 127 -17.79 -5.07 14.18
CA THR A 127 -16.79 -4.78 13.16
C THR A 127 -17.46 -4.21 11.92
N ALA A 128 -16.94 -3.09 11.42
CA ALA A 128 -17.45 -2.41 10.23
C ALA A 128 -16.40 -2.37 9.12
N VAL A 129 -16.87 -2.36 7.87
CA VAL A 129 -16.03 -2.25 6.68
C VAL A 129 -16.60 -1.24 5.69
N ALA A 130 -15.76 -0.32 5.22
CA ALA A 130 -16.04 0.46 4.03
C ALA A 130 -14.98 0.18 2.97
N ALA A 131 -15.36 0.27 1.71
CA ALA A 131 -14.45 -0.01 0.62
C ALA A 131 -14.70 0.93 -0.57
N SER A 132 -13.67 1.13 -1.37
CA SER A 132 -13.76 1.85 -2.64
C SER A 132 -12.97 1.13 -3.73
N GLU A 133 -13.32 1.42 -4.97
CA GLU A 133 -12.59 1.01 -6.16
C GLU A 133 -12.18 2.23 -6.99
N ASP A 134 -10.96 2.20 -7.52
CA ASP A 134 -10.39 3.27 -8.32
C ASP A 134 -9.59 2.68 -9.49
N SER A 135 -10.20 2.69 -10.67
CA SER A 135 -9.56 2.22 -11.89
C SER A 135 -8.40 3.10 -12.35
N ALA A 136 -8.38 4.38 -11.98
CA ALA A 136 -7.30 5.30 -12.35
C ALA A 136 -6.07 5.08 -11.46
N ALA A 137 -6.28 4.83 -10.17
CA ALA A 137 -5.23 4.44 -9.23
C ALA A 137 -4.89 2.94 -9.30
N GLN A 138 -5.63 2.17 -10.13
CA GLN A 138 -5.53 0.71 -10.22
C GLN A 138 -5.53 0.03 -8.85
N ARG A 139 -6.50 0.36 -7.99
CA ARG A 139 -6.66 -0.29 -6.70
C ARG A 139 -8.10 -0.34 -6.22
N ALA A 140 -8.40 -1.31 -5.37
CA ALA A 140 -9.51 -1.24 -4.42
C ALA A 140 -8.96 -1.27 -3.00
N VAL A 141 -9.59 -0.56 -2.08
CA VAL A 141 -9.16 -0.47 -0.68
C VAL A 141 -10.37 -0.74 0.20
N ALA A 142 -10.24 -1.63 1.17
CA ALA A 142 -11.23 -1.85 2.22
C ALA A 142 -10.62 -1.50 3.58
N LEU A 143 -11.23 -0.58 4.32
CA LEU A 143 -10.87 -0.24 5.68
C LEU A 143 -11.80 -0.95 6.65
N ILE A 144 -11.23 -1.62 7.65
CA ILE A 144 -11.93 -2.41 8.66
C ILE A 144 -11.56 -1.91 10.05
N GLY A 145 -12.57 -1.70 10.89
CA GLY A 145 -12.40 -1.34 12.29
C GLY A 145 -13.45 -1.99 13.18
N ASP A 146 -13.16 -2.09 14.46
CA ASP A 146 -14.06 -2.67 15.46
C ASP A 146 -14.32 -1.68 16.60
N SER A 147 -15.59 -1.58 17.02
CA SER A 147 -16.03 -0.62 18.04
C SER A 147 -16.03 -1.16 19.47
N ASN A 148 -15.78 -2.45 19.67
CA ASN A 148 -16.05 -3.14 20.93
C ASN A 148 -14.93 -4.09 21.40
N GLY A 149 -13.74 -4.01 20.81
CA GLY A 149 -12.59 -4.75 21.31
C GLY A 149 -12.41 -6.16 20.73
N TYR A 150 -12.99 -6.48 19.56
CA TYR A 150 -12.95 -7.83 19.01
C TYR A 150 -11.51 -8.34 18.83
N THR A 151 -11.29 -9.61 19.20
CA THR A 151 -10.03 -10.33 18.98
C THR A 151 -10.34 -11.71 18.40
N GLY A 152 -9.45 -12.20 17.53
CA GLY A 152 -9.63 -13.49 16.86
C GLY A 152 -9.67 -13.40 15.35
N ALA A 153 -9.96 -14.54 14.72
CA ALA A 153 -9.98 -14.67 13.28
C ALA A 153 -11.13 -13.88 12.65
N ALA A 154 -10.86 -13.25 11.53
CA ALA A 154 -11.82 -12.54 10.70
C ALA A 154 -11.46 -12.72 9.22
N SER A 155 -12.38 -12.36 8.35
CA SER A 155 -12.14 -12.33 6.91
C SER A 155 -13.03 -11.32 6.23
N VAL A 156 -12.57 -10.77 5.12
CA VAL A 156 -13.40 -9.99 4.20
C VAL A 156 -13.50 -10.75 2.89
N THR A 157 -14.70 -10.82 2.32
CA THR A 157 -14.91 -11.38 0.98
C THR A 157 -15.13 -10.24 0.00
N PHE A 158 -14.38 -10.25 -1.08
CA PHE A 158 -14.54 -9.34 -2.21
C PHE A 158 -15.23 -10.11 -3.34
N ASP A 159 -16.49 -9.80 -3.59
CA ASP A 159 -17.28 -10.37 -4.67
C ASP A 159 -17.35 -9.41 -5.86
N GLY A 160 -17.82 -9.90 -7.02
CA GLY A 160 -18.00 -9.07 -8.21
C GLY A 160 -16.70 -8.72 -8.93
N LEU A 161 -15.59 -9.41 -8.65
CA LEU A 161 -14.30 -9.13 -9.31
C LEU A 161 -14.36 -9.31 -10.83
N SER A 162 -15.31 -10.09 -11.35
CA SER A 162 -15.56 -10.23 -12.79
C SER A 162 -16.10 -8.95 -13.46
N SER A 163 -16.69 -8.01 -12.72
CA SER A 163 -17.13 -6.71 -13.26
C SER A 163 -16.05 -5.63 -13.18
N VAL A 164 -14.90 -5.91 -12.57
CA VAL A 164 -13.74 -5.00 -12.46
C VAL A 164 -12.51 -5.61 -13.15
N PRO A 165 -12.55 -5.83 -14.48
CA PRO A 165 -11.49 -6.54 -15.20
C PRO A 165 -10.13 -5.82 -15.15
N TRP A 166 -10.11 -4.52 -14.86
CA TRP A 166 -8.88 -3.75 -14.67
C TRP A 166 -8.13 -4.13 -13.39
N LEU A 167 -8.81 -4.73 -12.40
CA LEU A 167 -8.25 -5.15 -11.12
C LEU A 167 -7.77 -6.60 -11.14
N THR A 168 -8.19 -7.40 -12.12
CA THR A 168 -7.79 -8.80 -12.24
C THR A 168 -6.89 -9.01 -13.44
N ASN A 169 -5.84 -9.81 -13.30
CA ASN A 169 -5.01 -10.25 -14.41
C ASN A 169 -5.04 -11.78 -14.49
N ALA A 170 -5.47 -12.33 -15.63
CA ALA A 170 -5.67 -13.76 -15.84
C ALA A 170 -6.49 -14.47 -14.72
N GLY A 171 -7.48 -13.77 -14.16
CA GLY A 171 -8.31 -14.28 -13.05
C GLY A 171 -7.61 -14.27 -11.69
N THR A 172 -6.52 -13.51 -11.54
CA THR A 172 -5.81 -13.31 -10.28
C THR A 172 -5.79 -11.84 -9.87
N VAL A 173 -5.65 -11.59 -8.57
CA VAL A 173 -5.58 -10.25 -7.96
C VAL A 173 -4.50 -10.26 -6.89
N HIS A 174 -3.74 -9.17 -6.75
CA HIS A 174 -2.77 -9.04 -5.69
C HIS A 174 -3.42 -8.43 -4.45
N VAL A 175 -3.15 -9.02 -3.30
CA VAL A 175 -3.79 -8.67 -2.02
C VAL A 175 -2.72 -8.35 -1.00
N THR A 176 -2.78 -7.15 -0.43
CA THR A 176 -1.97 -6.75 0.72
C THR A 176 -2.91 -6.43 1.89
N VAL A 177 -2.63 -6.97 3.08
CA VAL A 177 -3.35 -6.63 4.31
C VAL A 177 -2.40 -5.93 5.26
N HIS A 178 -2.73 -4.69 5.59
CA HIS A 178 -2.08 -3.92 6.64
C HIS A 178 -2.88 -4.09 7.94
N ARG A 179 -2.20 -4.56 8.98
CA ARG A 179 -2.65 -4.46 10.36
C ARG A 179 -2.16 -3.13 10.93
N ILE A 180 -3.08 -2.37 11.50
CA ILE A 180 -2.83 -1.09 12.15
C ILE A 180 -3.02 -1.29 13.66
N PRO A 181 -1.96 -1.62 14.41
CA PRO A 181 -2.07 -1.74 15.86
C PRO A 181 -2.38 -0.38 16.49
N ASP A 182 -3.15 -0.37 17.57
CA ASP A 182 -3.36 0.82 18.40
C ASP A 182 -2.09 1.14 19.21
N GLN A 183 -1.16 1.84 18.54
CA GLN A 183 0.17 2.13 19.05
C GLN A 183 0.53 3.59 18.81
N ALA A 184 1.28 4.18 19.75
CA ALA A 184 1.83 5.52 19.66
C ALA A 184 3.27 5.53 20.25
N PRO A 185 4.32 5.77 19.45
CA PRO A 185 4.33 6.00 18.01
C PRO A 185 4.16 4.71 17.19
N LEU A 186 3.66 4.85 15.96
CA LEU A 186 3.62 3.81 14.94
C LEU A 186 4.25 4.33 13.65
N SER A 187 5.42 3.83 13.28
CA SER A 187 6.17 4.30 12.11
C SER A 187 5.54 3.86 10.79
N ALA A 188 4.91 2.68 10.75
CA ALA A 188 4.18 2.14 9.61
C ALA A 188 3.19 1.05 10.07
N PRO A 189 2.12 0.76 9.31
CA PRO A 189 1.30 -0.43 9.52
C PRO A 189 2.14 -1.71 9.31
N GLN A 190 1.66 -2.81 9.85
CA GLN A 190 2.30 -4.12 9.71
C GLN A 190 1.66 -4.89 8.56
N THR A 191 2.42 -5.24 7.52
CA THR A 191 1.93 -6.16 6.49
C THR A 191 1.79 -7.57 7.07
N VAL A 192 0.56 -8.06 7.17
CA VAL A 192 0.23 -9.38 7.75
C VAL A 192 -0.23 -10.39 6.70
N TYR A 193 -0.49 -9.93 5.48
CA TYR A 193 -0.81 -10.75 4.32
C TYR A 193 -0.34 -10.01 3.06
N ASP A 194 0.31 -10.72 2.14
CA ASP A 194 0.82 -10.18 0.87
C ASP A 194 0.93 -11.33 -0.13
N GLN A 195 -0.11 -11.53 -0.95
CA GLN A 195 -0.19 -12.67 -1.86
C GLN A 195 -1.03 -12.34 -3.10
N THR A 196 -0.67 -12.94 -4.23
CA THR A 196 -1.56 -13.01 -5.39
C THR A 196 -2.51 -14.19 -5.24
N VAL A 197 -3.82 -13.91 -5.33
CA VAL A 197 -4.90 -14.87 -5.09
C VAL A 197 -5.70 -15.08 -6.36
N SER A 198 -6.13 -16.32 -6.61
CA SER A 198 -7.05 -16.62 -7.71
C SER A 198 -8.47 -16.17 -7.35
N ALA A 199 -9.03 -15.31 -8.18
CA ALA A 199 -10.43 -14.88 -8.13
C ALA A 199 -11.31 -15.77 -9.03
N SER A 200 -11.02 -17.09 -9.11
CA SER A 200 -11.81 -18.00 -9.95
C SER A 200 -13.26 -18.01 -9.45
N GLY A 201 -14.21 -17.59 -10.29
CA GLY A 201 -15.60 -17.36 -9.90
C GLY A 201 -15.95 -15.92 -9.52
N GLY A 202 -15.02 -14.97 -9.68
CA GLY A 202 -15.25 -13.54 -9.46
C GLY A 202 -15.25 -13.12 -7.99
N SER A 203 -14.66 -13.94 -7.11
CA SER A 203 -14.62 -13.68 -5.67
C SER A 203 -13.31 -14.14 -5.04
N ILE A 204 -12.88 -13.45 -3.98
CA ILE A 204 -11.81 -13.90 -3.08
C ILE A 204 -12.23 -13.66 -1.62
N THR A 205 -11.75 -14.51 -0.72
CA THR A 205 -11.88 -14.28 0.73
C THR A 205 -10.49 -14.08 1.32
N VAL A 206 -10.27 -12.94 1.96
CA VAL A 206 -9.00 -12.53 2.55
C VAL A 206 -9.06 -12.71 4.06
N PRO A 207 -8.31 -13.67 4.63
CA PRO A 207 -8.28 -13.90 6.08
C PRO A 207 -7.31 -12.96 6.79
N PHE A 208 -7.64 -12.58 8.02
CA PHE A 208 -6.75 -11.88 8.93
C PHE A 208 -7.15 -12.17 10.38
N THR A 209 -6.34 -11.73 11.35
CA THR A 209 -6.59 -11.99 12.77
C THR A 209 -6.38 -10.70 13.56
N PHE A 210 -7.39 -10.30 14.33
CA PHE A 210 -7.27 -9.24 15.33
C PHE A 210 -6.41 -9.75 16.48
N GLN A 211 -5.18 -9.25 16.58
CA GLN A 211 -4.21 -9.64 17.61
C GLN A 211 -4.34 -8.76 18.86
N GLY A 212 -4.78 -7.51 18.68
CA GLY A 212 -5.14 -6.57 19.74
C GLY A 212 -6.60 -6.13 19.60
N SER A 213 -7.21 -5.78 20.74
CA SER A 213 -8.62 -5.37 20.82
C SER A 213 -8.94 -4.11 20.02
N HIS A 214 -7.94 -3.29 19.73
CA HIS A 214 -8.12 -2.02 19.02
C HIS A 214 -7.37 -1.98 17.69
N ASP A 215 -7.06 -3.15 17.13
CA ASP A 215 -6.50 -3.21 15.78
C ASP A 215 -7.50 -2.66 14.76
N ALA A 216 -7.00 -1.92 13.79
CA ALA A 216 -7.67 -1.67 12.52
C ALA A 216 -6.95 -2.43 11.41
N PHE A 217 -7.61 -2.57 10.26
CA PHE A 217 -7.02 -3.17 9.07
C PHE A 217 -7.35 -2.37 7.83
N ALA A 218 -6.42 -2.36 6.88
CA ALA A 218 -6.68 -1.98 5.50
C ALA A 218 -6.31 -3.14 4.59
N VAL A 219 -7.21 -3.50 3.67
CA VAL A 219 -6.97 -4.51 2.65
C VAL A 219 -6.93 -3.82 1.31
N TYR A 220 -5.79 -3.94 0.63
CA TYR A 220 -5.56 -3.41 -0.69
C TYR A 220 -5.68 -4.55 -1.70
N LEU A 221 -6.52 -4.36 -2.69
CA LEU A 221 -6.48 -5.12 -3.92
C LEU A 221 -5.83 -4.24 -4.98
N THR A 222 -4.83 -4.77 -5.65
CA THR A 222 -4.28 -4.18 -6.87
C THR A 222 -4.41 -5.20 -7.99
N PRO A 223 -4.33 -4.79 -9.27
CA PRO A 223 -4.05 -5.72 -10.33
C PRO A 223 -2.98 -6.66 -9.83
N ALA A 224 -3.18 -7.95 -10.05
CA ALA A 224 -2.03 -8.83 -10.05
C ALA A 224 -1.10 -8.27 -11.13
N THR A 225 -0.20 -7.38 -10.70
CA THR A 225 1.11 -7.28 -11.31
C THR A 225 1.53 -8.73 -11.24
N SER A 226 1.73 -9.22 -12.44
CA SER A 226 2.31 -10.47 -12.74
C SER A 226 3.61 -10.55 -11.92
N GLY A 227 3.46 -10.98 -10.66
CA GLY A 227 4.49 -11.06 -9.65
C GLY A 227 5.45 -12.11 -10.16
N GLY A 228 6.51 -11.63 -10.80
CA GLY A 228 7.42 -12.43 -11.60
C GLY A 228 6.88 -12.99 -12.93
N THR A 229 5.74 -12.53 -13.45
CA THR A 229 5.24 -12.92 -14.79
C THR A 229 5.08 -11.72 -15.75
N GLY A 230 5.48 -10.52 -15.32
CA GLY A 230 5.44 -9.31 -16.16
C GLY A 230 6.80 -8.92 -16.69
N PHE A 231 7.86 -9.30 -15.98
CA PHE A 231 9.18 -9.30 -16.58
C PHE A 231 9.19 -10.38 -17.69
N PRO A 232 9.67 -10.08 -18.91
CA PRO A 232 9.61 -11.03 -20.02
C PRO A 232 10.31 -12.35 -19.70
N ASP A 233 9.67 -13.47 -20.02
CA ASP A 233 10.26 -14.81 -19.88
C ASP A 233 11.54 -14.94 -20.71
N GLY A 234 12.47 -15.77 -20.24
CA GLY A 234 13.73 -16.01 -20.92
C GLY A 234 14.85 -15.07 -20.46
N SER A 235 15.99 -15.15 -21.15
CA SER A 235 17.17 -14.37 -20.79
C SER A 235 17.33 -13.18 -21.73
N HIS A 236 17.42 -11.99 -21.16
CA HIS A 236 17.41 -10.71 -21.88
C HIS A 236 18.60 -9.85 -21.51
N GLN A 237 18.94 -8.90 -22.37
CA GLN A 237 19.78 -7.79 -21.98
C GLN A 237 18.95 -6.75 -21.22
N LEU A 238 19.52 -6.20 -20.15
CA LEU A 238 18.95 -5.09 -19.40
C LEU A 238 19.72 -3.82 -19.78
N VAL A 239 19.11 -2.98 -20.62
CA VAL A 239 19.73 -1.77 -21.17
C VAL A 239 19.32 -0.57 -20.32
N VAL A 240 20.30 0.12 -19.74
CA VAL A 240 20.05 1.34 -18.96
C VAL A 240 19.48 2.41 -19.90
N ALA A 241 18.33 2.97 -19.54
CA ALA A 241 17.53 3.80 -20.43
C ALA A 241 18.18 5.17 -20.74
N ASP A 242 19.01 5.69 -19.85
CA ASP A 242 19.59 7.03 -19.98
C ASP A 242 20.89 7.07 -20.82
N ASP A 243 21.63 5.97 -20.91
CA ASP A 243 22.91 5.92 -21.64
C ASP A 243 23.04 4.79 -22.69
N ASN A 244 22.08 3.86 -22.74
CA ASN A 244 22.06 2.68 -23.62
C ASN A 244 23.19 1.67 -23.41
N LEU A 245 23.84 1.66 -22.25
CA LEU A 245 24.74 0.59 -21.84
C LEU A 245 23.95 -0.58 -21.22
N CYS A 246 24.54 -1.76 -21.20
CA CYS A 246 23.91 -2.97 -20.68
C CYS A 246 24.44 -3.29 -19.29
N LEU A 247 23.57 -3.80 -18.41
CA LEU A 247 23.98 -4.51 -17.21
C LEU A 247 24.96 -5.62 -17.59
N ASP A 248 26.07 -5.74 -16.87
CA ASP A 248 27.19 -6.62 -17.19
C ASP A 248 27.75 -7.25 -15.91
N VAL A 249 28.23 -8.48 -16.02
CA VAL A 249 29.09 -9.09 -15.00
C VAL A 249 30.55 -8.89 -15.40
N TYR A 250 31.23 -8.01 -14.66
CA TYR A 250 32.57 -7.54 -14.98
C TYR A 250 33.54 -8.68 -15.33
N GLY A 251 34.12 -8.55 -16.52
CA GLY A 251 35.12 -9.49 -17.04
C GLY A 251 34.60 -10.90 -17.32
N ASN A 252 33.28 -11.07 -17.50
CA ASN A 252 32.63 -12.37 -17.71
C ASN A 252 32.98 -13.38 -16.59
N SER A 253 33.19 -12.87 -15.38
CA SER A 253 33.60 -13.69 -14.24
C SER A 253 32.48 -14.63 -13.81
N THR A 254 32.82 -15.85 -13.42
CA THR A 254 31.89 -16.80 -12.78
C THR A 254 32.07 -16.89 -11.28
N ALA A 255 32.90 -16.01 -10.68
CA ALA A 255 33.19 -16.02 -9.25
C ALA A 255 32.19 -15.16 -8.46
N ALA A 256 31.76 -15.65 -7.30
CA ALA A 256 30.94 -14.86 -6.38
C ALA A 256 31.71 -13.63 -5.89
N GLY A 257 31.00 -12.52 -5.74
CA GLY A 257 31.58 -11.21 -5.43
C GLY A 257 32.15 -10.48 -6.65
N ALA A 258 32.04 -11.03 -7.87
CA ALA A 258 32.36 -10.24 -9.05
C ALA A 258 31.39 -9.06 -9.17
N VAL A 259 31.92 -7.93 -9.61
CA VAL A 259 31.19 -6.67 -9.75
C VAL A 259 30.10 -6.80 -10.82
N ILE A 260 28.95 -6.20 -10.55
CA ILE A 260 27.96 -5.88 -11.58
C ILE A 260 28.22 -4.43 -12.02
N ASP A 261 28.57 -4.26 -13.29
CA ASP A 261 28.84 -2.98 -13.92
C ASP A 261 27.91 -2.74 -15.10
N GLN A 262 28.09 -1.61 -15.77
CA GLN A 262 27.52 -1.38 -17.08
C GLN A 262 28.59 -1.40 -18.16
N TRP A 263 28.26 -1.98 -19.32
CA TRP A 263 29.18 -2.08 -20.43
C TRP A 263 28.49 -1.90 -21.77
N THR A 264 29.26 -1.63 -22.83
CA THR A 264 28.72 -1.58 -24.18
C THR A 264 28.03 -2.89 -24.51
N CYS A 265 26.75 -2.81 -24.88
CA CYS A 265 25.93 -3.96 -25.24
C CYS A 265 26.58 -4.74 -26.40
N ASN A 266 26.98 -5.98 -26.14
CA ASN A 266 27.68 -6.84 -27.10
C ASN A 266 27.04 -8.22 -27.27
N GLY A 267 26.00 -8.53 -26.48
CA GLY A 267 25.20 -9.75 -26.60
C GLY A 267 25.84 -11.01 -26.02
N GLN A 268 26.96 -10.87 -25.30
CA GLN A 268 27.58 -12.00 -24.57
C GLN A 268 26.73 -12.40 -23.36
N ASP A 269 26.88 -13.66 -22.93
CA ASP A 269 26.05 -14.25 -21.89
C ASP A 269 26.21 -13.60 -20.50
N ASN A 270 27.31 -12.87 -20.24
CA ASN A 270 27.48 -12.05 -19.03
C ASN A 270 26.65 -10.75 -19.03
N GLN A 271 26.00 -10.42 -20.15
CA GLN A 271 25.04 -9.32 -20.26
C GLN A 271 23.60 -9.83 -20.37
N ARG A 272 23.37 -11.12 -20.12
CA ARG A 272 22.05 -11.75 -20.26
C ARG A 272 21.57 -12.23 -18.90
N PHE A 273 20.39 -11.78 -18.51
CA PHE A 273 19.82 -12.05 -17.20
C PHE A 273 18.46 -12.72 -17.35
N LEU A 274 18.27 -13.82 -16.61
CA LEU A 274 17.01 -14.50 -16.44
C LEU A 274 16.40 -14.04 -15.13
N PHE A 275 15.17 -13.56 -15.15
CA PHE A 275 14.41 -13.35 -13.92
C PHE A 275 13.84 -14.69 -13.44
N VAL A 276 14.18 -15.11 -12.22
CA VAL A 276 13.67 -16.33 -11.60
C VAL A 276 12.71 -15.93 -10.47
N PRO A 277 11.38 -16.10 -10.67
CA PRO A 277 10.40 -15.65 -9.68
C PRO A 277 10.54 -16.33 -8.31
N ALA A 278 10.33 -15.54 -7.25
CA ALA A 278 10.21 -15.99 -5.87
C ALA A 278 8.84 -15.55 -5.29
N SER A 279 8.73 -15.37 -3.97
CA SER A 279 7.49 -14.98 -3.29
C SER A 279 7.26 -13.47 -3.26
N GLY A 280 6.01 -13.01 -3.36
CA GLY A 280 5.64 -11.60 -3.15
C GLY A 280 6.08 -10.67 -4.29
N GLY A 281 6.10 -11.18 -5.53
CA GLY A 281 6.53 -10.42 -6.71
C GLY A 281 8.04 -10.26 -6.89
N TYR A 282 8.82 -10.50 -5.84
CA TYR A 282 10.27 -10.54 -5.90
C TYR A 282 10.78 -11.78 -6.65
N GLY A 283 11.99 -11.68 -7.19
CA GLY A 283 12.71 -12.79 -7.79
C GLY A 283 14.20 -12.48 -7.93
N GLU A 284 14.95 -13.47 -8.41
CA GLU A 284 16.39 -13.37 -8.63
C GLU A 284 16.66 -12.85 -10.05
N LEU A 285 17.65 -11.97 -10.22
CA LEU A 285 18.19 -11.60 -11.52
C LEU A 285 19.44 -12.43 -11.80
N ARG A 286 19.28 -13.54 -12.50
CA ARG A 286 20.34 -14.55 -12.68
C ARG A 286 21.11 -14.34 -13.97
N ALA A 287 22.41 -14.12 -13.87
CA ALA A 287 23.30 -14.02 -15.03
C ALA A 287 23.39 -15.38 -15.75
N GLN A 288 23.23 -15.37 -17.07
CA GLN A 288 23.13 -16.58 -17.88
C GLN A 288 24.43 -17.39 -17.90
N HIS A 289 25.60 -16.72 -17.93
CA HIS A 289 26.91 -17.39 -18.04
C HIS A 289 27.36 -18.05 -16.73
N SER A 290 27.08 -17.43 -15.58
CA SER A 290 27.56 -17.89 -14.27
C SER A 290 26.51 -18.64 -13.46
N GLY A 291 25.23 -18.42 -13.76
CA GLY A 291 24.11 -18.90 -12.94
C GLY A 291 24.02 -18.23 -11.57
N GLN A 292 24.74 -17.13 -11.35
CA GLN A 292 24.71 -16.35 -10.12
C GLN A 292 23.76 -15.16 -10.22
N ASP A 293 23.31 -14.67 -9.06
CA ASP A 293 22.30 -13.63 -8.98
C ASP A 293 22.91 -12.28 -8.66
N VAL A 294 22.39 -11.23 -9.30
CA VAL A 294 22.65 -9.83 -8.95
C VAL A 294 22.20 -9.58 -7.52
N ALA A 295 23.08 -9.04 -6.68
CA ALA A 295 22.82 -8.84 -5.27
C ALA A 295 23.57 -7.64 -4.69
N VAL A 296 23.05 -7.13 -3.59
CA VAL A 296 23.72 -6.11 -2.78
C VAL A 296 24.73 -6.77 -1.85
N ALA A 297 26.02 -6.45 -1.97
CA ALA A 297 27.09 -7.03 -1.18
C ALA A 297 26.88 -6.78 0.32
N GLY A 298 27.08 -7.82 1.13
CA GLY A 298 26.95 -7.73 2.59
C GLY A 298 25.54 -7.39 3.09
N SER A 299 24.51 -7.45 2.23
CA SER A 299 23.14 -7.00 2.56
C SER A 299 23.07 -5.54 3.03
N SER A 300 23.94 -4.69 2.49
CA SER A 300 23.95 -3.24 2.74
C SER A 300 22.57 -2.63 2.45
N THR A 301 22.18 -1.64 3.25
CA THR A 301 20.98 -0.82 3.02
C THR A 301 21.33 0.65 2.77
N THR A 302 22.61 0.93 2.52
CA THR A 302 23.12 2.29 2.34
C THR A 302 23.00 2.68 0.87
N ALA A 303 22.27 3.77 0.59
CA ALA A 303 22.21 4.34 -0.75
C ALA A 303 23.58 4.92 -1.16
N GLY A 304 23.94 4.83 -2.44
CA GLY A 304 25.14 5.51 -2.95
C GLY A 304 26.46 4.78 -2.75
N THR A 305 26.42 3.50 -2.39
CA THR A 305 27.61 2.68 -2.21
C THR A 305 27.71 1.72 -3.40
N PRO A 306 28.75 1.79 -4.26
CA PRO A 306 28.95 0.83 -5.34
C PRO A 306 29.23 -0.58 -4.78
N ASP A 307 28.17 -1.32 -4.52
CA ASP A 307 28.20 -2.61 -3.83
C ASP A 307 27.33 -3.67 -4.49
N ILE A 308 26.89 -3.46 -5.73
CA ILE A 308 26.20 -4.51 -6.50
C ILE A 308 27.22 -5.50 -7.06
N VAL A 309 26.99 -6.78 -6.76
CA VAL A 309 27.85 -7.92 -7.11
C VAL A 309 26.99 -9.10 -7.55
N GLN A 310 27.60 -10.12 -8.17
CA GLN A 310 26.95 -11.43 -8.29
C GLN A 310 27.24 -12.30 -7.07
N GLN A 311 26.27 -13.11 -6.65
CA GLN A 311 26.44 -14.12 -5.59
C GLN A 311 25.70 -15.43 -5.92
N ALA A 312 26.00 -16.49 -5.18
CA ALA A 312 25.30 -17.76 -5.35
C ALA A 312 23.77 -17.61 -5.12
N PRO A 313 22.93 -18.30 -5.93
CA PRO A 313 21.48 -18.19 -5.79
C PRO A 313 20.94 -18.62 -4.44
N GLY A 314 19.81 -18.04 -4.03
CA GLY A 314 19.17 -18.38 -2.77
C GLY A 314 18.20 -17.33 -2.24
N PRO A 315 17.51 -17.64 -1.13
CA PRO A 315 16.37 -16.85 -0.64
C PRO A 315 16.78 -15.55 0.09
N ALA A 316 18.05 -15.15 0.03
CA ALA A 316 18.54 -14.01 0.77
C ALA A 316 17.96 -12.70 0.19
N ALA A 317 17.32 -11.89 1.04
CA ALA A 317 16.58 -10.72 0.60
C ALA A 317 17.43 -9.69 -0.16
N ASN A 318 18.76 -9.68 0.04
CA ASN A 318 19.69 -8.80 -0.66
C ASN A 318 19.87 -9.15 -2.14
N ALA A 319 19.49 -10.34 -2.58
CA ALA A 319 19.51 -10.80 -3.98
C ALA A 319 18.13 -10.91 -4.61
N LEU A 320 17.07 -10.50 -3.88
CA LEU A 320 15.70 -10.54 -4.37
C LEU A 320 15.28 -9.15 -4.82
N TRP A 321 14.81 -9.06 -6.05
CA TRP A 321 14.43 -7.81 -6.72
C TRP A 321 12.97 -7.87 -7.15
N LEU A 322 12.24 -6.79 -6.92
CA LEU A 322 10.90 -6.56 -7.45
C LEU A 322 11.03 -5.77 -8.75
N PRO A 323 10.71 -6.37 -9.91
CA PRO A 323 10.60 -5.62 -11.16
C PRO A 323 9.38 -4.70 -11.11
N VAL A 324 9.61 -3.40 -11.25
CA VAL A 324 8.59 -2.34 -11.25
C VAL A 324 8.47 -1.81 -12.67
N HIS A 325 7.38 -2.19 -13.36
CA HIS A 325 7.09 -1.79 -14.73
C HIS A 325 6.79 -0.28 -14.83
N GLN A 326 7.45 0.41 -15.75
CA GLN A 326 7.28 1.84 -16.01
C GLN A 326 6.25 2.09 -17.11
N SER A 327 5.85 3.35 -17.32
CA SER A 327 4.80 3.72 -18.27
C SER A 327 5.18 3.56 -19.74
N ASP A 328 6.47 3.49 -20.07
CA ASP A 328 7.03 3.28 -21.41
C ASP A 328 7.45 1.83 -21.69
N GLY A 329 7.25 0.92 -20.73
CA GLY A 329 7.52 -0.51 -20.90
C GLY A 329 8.87 -0.99 -20.37
N SER A 330 9.71 -0.09 -19.84
CA SER A 330 10.93 -0.43 -19.12
C SER A 330 10.64 -0.85 -17.67
N TYR A 331 11.68 -1.22 -16.94
CA TYR A 331 11.57 -1.70 -15.55
C TYR A 331 12.62 -1.05 -14.66
N ALA A 332 12.21 -0.68 -13.44
CA ALA A 332 13.13 -0.52 -12.32
C ALA A 332 13.18 -1.82 -11.50
N PHE A 333 14.23 -2.01 -10.71
CA PHE A 333 14.36 -3.18 -9.84
C PHE A 333 14.56 -2.75 -8.39
N GLN A 334 13.54 -2.95 -7.56
CA GLN A 334 13.59 -2.61 -6.13
C GLN A 334 14.08 -3.79 -5.30
N ASN A 335 15.13 -3.60 -4.51
CA ASN A 335 15.69 -4.63 -3.65
C ASN A 335 14.76 -4.93 -2.46
N ARG A 336 14.57 -6.22 -2.16
CA ARG A 336 13.70 -6.67 -1.05
C ARG A 336 14.23 -6.30 0.33
N ASN A 337 15.56 -6.28 0.50
CA ASN A 337 16.18 -6.02 1.80
C ASN A 337 16.17 -4.52 2.14
N SER A 338 16.53 -3.65 1.20
CA SER A 338 16.69 -2.22 1.46
C SER A 338 15.50 -1.36 1.04
N GLY A 339 14.66 -1.83 0.11
CA GLY A 339 13.64 -1.00 -0.54
C GLY A 339 14.18 0.03 -1.53
N LEU A 340 15.51 0.03 -1.78
CA LEU A 340 16.17 0.89 -2.76
C LEU A 340 16.20 0.23 -4.14
N CYS A 341 16.39 1.02 -5.19
CA CYS A 341 16.40 0.55 -6.57
C CYS A 341 17.82 0.37 -7.09
N LEU A 342 18.01 -0.63 -7.95
CA LEU A 342 19.23 -0.85 -8.73
C LEU A 342 19.54 0.43 -9.53
N ASP A 343 20.74 0.97 -9.36
CA ASP A 343 21.13 2.30 -9.86
C ASP A 343 22.53 2.24 -10.49
N VAL A 344 22.73 2.96 -11.59
CA VAL A 344 24.07 3.20 -12.11
C VAL A 344 24.70 4.33 -11.32
N TYR A 345 25.73 3.98 -10.52
CA TYR A 345 26.36 4.89 -9.57
C TYR A 345 26.68 6.25 -10.17
N GLY A 346 26.15 7.30 -9.52
CA GLY A 346 26.36 8.69 -9.89
C GLY A 346 25.77 9.09 -11.24
N ALA A 347 24.89 8.28 -11.82
CA ALA A 347 24.40 8.42 -13.20
C ALA A 347 25.55 8.57 -14.22
N GLY A 348 26.67 7.88 -13.97
CA GLY A 348 27.81 7.88 -14.87
C GLY A 348 27.51 7.06 -16.12
N SER A 349 28.02 7.48 -17.29
CA SER A 349 27.80 6.82 -18.58
C SER A 349 29.06 6.14 -19.14
N THR A 350 29.96 5.69 -18.25
CA THR A 350 31.27 5.12 -18.63
C THR A 350 31.21 3.60 -18.53
N PRO A 351 31.59 2.86 -19.59
CA PRO A 351 31.73 1.40 -19.50
C PRO A 351 32.69 1.00 -18.36
N GLY A 352 32.27 0.04 -17.56
CA GLY A 352 32.98 -0.39 -16.35
C GLY A 352 32.50 0.27 -15.06
N GLN A 353 31.52 1.19 -15.14
CA GLN A 353 30.94 1.80 -13.95
C GLN A 353 30.13 0.76 -13.18
N GLN A 354 30.59 0.46 -11.96
CA GLN A 354 29.87 -0.41 -11.03
C GLN A 354 28.53 0.22 -10.63
N LEU A 355 27.51 -0.63 -10.50
CA LEU A 355 26.19 -0.23 -10.00
C LEU A 355 26.17 -0.14 -8.48
N ASP A 356 25.24 0.66 -7.98
CA ASP A 356 24.87 0.79 -6.58
C ASP A 356 23.35 0.59 -6.40
N GLN A 357 22.85 0.98 -5.24
CA GLN A 357 21.43 1.14 -4.98
C GLN A 357 21.15 2.58 -4.53
N TRP A 358 20.03 3.14 -4.94
CA TRP A 358 19.61 4.49 -4.58
C TRP A 358 18.10 4.57 -4.39
N GLN A 359 17.62 5.69 -3.81
CA GLN A 359 16.19 5.95 -3.67
C GLN A 359 15.50 5.80 -5.03
N CYS A 360 14.45 4.97 -5.06
CA CYS A 360 13.70 4.67 -6.27
C CYS A 360 13.09 5.93 -6.88
N LYS A 361 13.43 6.22 -8.14
CA LYS A 361 12.90 7.35 -8.90
C LYS A 361 11.52 7.06 -9.47
N ASN A 362 11.22 5.79 -9.77
CA ASN A 362 9.95 5.35 -10.36
C ASN A 362 9.52 6.20 -11.56
N ALA A 363 10.49 6.47 -12.45
CA ALA A 363 10.29 7.31 -13.61
C ALA A 363 11.08 6.73 -14.81
N PRO A 364 10.46 6.70 -16.02
CA PRO A 364 11.13 6.32 -17.26
C PRO A 364 12.39 7.14 -17.57
N GLY A 365 13.33 6.53 -18.29
CA GLY A 365 14.47 7.22 -18.90
C GLY A 365 15.54 7.70 -17.90
N THR A 366 15.62 7.06 -16.74
CA THR A 366 16.62 7.37 -15.70
C THR A 366 17.72 6.30 -15.66
N ASN A 367 18.81 6.58 -14.94
CA ASN A 367 19.88 5.64 -14.62
C ASN A 367 19.45 4.46 -13.69
N GLN A 368 18.17 4.35 -13.35
CA GLN A 368 17.55 3.24 -12.60
C GLN A 368 16.55 2.46 -13.45
N ASP A 369 16.43 2.84 -14.72
CA ASP A 369 15.41 2.33 -15.61
C ASP A 369 16.03 1.46 -16.69
N PHE A 370 15.49 0.27 -16.88
CA PHE A 370 16.09 -0.77 -17.70
C PHE A 370 15.11 -1.23 -18.79
N VAL A 371 15.47 -1.00 -20.04
CA VAL A 371 14.79 -1.52 -21.22
C VAL A 371 15.20 -2.98 -21.42
N VAL A 372 14.21 -3.86 -21.57
CA VAL A 372 14.44 -5.29 -21.83
C VAL A 372 14.62 -5.51 -23.33
N ARG A 373 15.73 -6.14 -23.72
CA ARG A 373 16.11 -6.38 -25.12
C ARG A 373 16.49 -7.82 -25.43
#